data_AF-A0A258JMY8-F1
#
_entry.id   AF-A0A258JMY8-F1
#
_cell.length_a   1.000
_cell.length_b   1.000
_cell.length_c   1.000
_cell.angle_alpha   90.00
_cell.angle_beta   90.00
_cell.angle_gamma   90.00
#
_symmetry.space_group_name_H-M   'P 1'
#
loop_
_entity.id
_entity.type
_entity.pdbx_description
1 polymer ?
#
loop_
_entity_poly.entity_id
_entity_poly.type
_entity_poly.pdbx_seq_one_letter_code
_entity_poly.pdbx_strand_id
1 'polypeptide(L)'
;MLRLMGPSSLALVLMISGLAPAAAEALLPHRAGYKLVLDATKSSRRLDGATGRIDYEMRGDACEGYTVNMRQTSTLDTGEGAPVRADMASTSWEDGTGASYRFKTRDQLDGDTKSDVDAQATRGDNGTVVVKITKPEPRTVELKGRILMPTEHVVRVLAAAAAGESLFEAKVYDGSTDGTKVYNT
;
A
#
# COMPACT_ATOMS: atom_id res chain seq x y z
N MET A 1 -26.60 -14.26 -77.65
CA MET A 1 -25.98 -15.15 -76.63
C MET A 1 -25.89 -14.38 -75.34
N LEU A 2 -26.70 -14.77 -74.35
CA LEU A 2 -26.98 -14.05 -73.11
C LEU A 2 -26.11 -14.63 -71.99
N ARG A 3 -25.34 -13.80 -71.27
CA ARG A 3 -24.68 -14.17 -70.00
C ARG A 3 -25.11 -13.20 -68.91
N LEU A 4 -26.02 -13.64 -68.04
CA LEU A 4 -26.24 -13.05 -66.73
C LEU A 4 -25.11 -13.50 -65.80
N MET A 5 -24.41 -12.55 -65.17
CA MET A 5 -23.54 -12.79 -64.02
C MET A 5 -24.14 -12.04 -62.84
N GLY A 6 -24.61 -12.80 -61.83
CA GLY A 6 -25.22 -12.27 -60.62
C GLY A 6 -24.17 -11.70 -59.65
N PRO A 7 -24.53 -10.74 -58.79
CA PRO A 7 -23.61 -10.19 -57.81
C PRO A 7 -23.44 -11.17 -56.64
N SER A 8 -22.19 -11.56 -56.37
CA SER A 8 -21.81 -12.25 -55.14
C SER A 8 -21.92 -11.31 -53.95
N SER A 9 -22.90 -11.55 -53.08
CA SER A 9 -23.01 -10.88 -51.78
C SER A 9 -21.89 -11.34 -50.86
N LEU A 10 -20.95 -10.44 -50.57
CA LEU A 10 -19.90 -10.65 -49.57
C LEU A 10 -20.49 -10.33 -48.18
N ALA A 11 -20.78 -11.35 -47.39
CA ALA A 11 -21.26 -11.18 -46.02
C ALA A 11 -20.08 -10.81 -45.10
N LEU A 12 -20.07 -9.56 -44.64
CA LEU A 12 -19.11 -9.06 -43.66
C LEU A 12 -19.50 -9.56 -42.26
N VAL A 13 -18.81 -10.59 -41.77
CA VAL A 13 -18.95 -11.06 -40.39
C VAL A 13 -18.19 -10.08 -39.49
N LEU A 14 -18.93 -9.22 -38.78
CA LEU A 14 -18.39 -8.33 -37.76
C LEU A 14 -18.06 -9.18 -36.51
N MET A 15 -16.79 -9.59 -36.38
CA MET A 15 -16.27 -10.16 -35.14
C MET A 15 -16.29 -9.07 -34.08
N ILE A 16 -17.31 -9.07 -33.22
CA ILE A 16 -17.32 -8.27 -32.00
C ILE A 16 -16.34 -8.96 -31.04
N SER A 17 -15.07 -8.59 -31.13
CA SER A 17 -14.10 -8.89 -30.08
C SER A 17 -14.61 -8.20 -28.81
N GLY A 18 -15.15 -8.99 -27.88
CA GLY A 18 -15.52 -8.49 -26.58
C GLY A 18 -14.29 -7.86 -25.93
N LEU A 19 -14.30 -6.53 -25.79
CA LEU A 19 -13.44 -5.89 -24.81
C LEU A 19 -13.91 -6.41 -23.46
N ALA A 20 -13.19 -7.41 -22.93
CA ALA A 20 -13.25 -7.66 -21.51
C ALA A 20 -12.96 -6.32 -20.83
N PRO A 21 -13.83 -5.84 -19.92
CA PRO A 21 -13.48 -4.67 -19.14
C PRO A 21 -12.11 -4.96 -18.53
N ALA A 22 -11.16 -4.03 -18.73
CA ALA A 22 -9.92 -4.04 -17.99
C ALA A 22 -10.33 -3.93 -16.51
N ALA A 23 -10.46 -5.08 -15.86
CA ALA A 23 -10.72 -5.13 -14.44
C ALA A 23 -9.56 -4.36 -13.81
N ALA A 24 -9.89 -3.34 -13.01
CA ALA A 24 -8.90 -2.72 -12.13
C ALA A 24 -8.10 -3.85 -11.50
N GLU A 25 -6.78 -3.84 -11.68
CA GLU A 25 -5.90 -4.97 -11.36
C GLU A 25 -6.21 -5.44 -9.93
N ALA A 26 -6.83 -6.62 -9.83
CA ALA A 26 -7.26 -7.14 -8.55
C ALA A 26 -6.01 -7.46 -7.74
N LEU A 27 -5.88 -6.87 -6.56
CA LEU A 27 -4.78 -7.18 -5.66
C LEU A 27 -4.95 -8.61 -5.15
N LEU A 28 -4.00 -9.47 -5.49
CA LEU A 28 -4.04 -10.87 -5.10
C LEU A 28 -3.51 -11.05 -3.68
N PRO A 29 -4.19 -11.84 -2.82
CA PRO A 29 -3.62 -12.29 -1.56
C PRO A 29 -2.29 -13.01 -1.76
N HIS A 30 -1.28 -12.65 -0.97
CA HIS A 30 0.04 -13.25 -1.07
C HIS A 30 0.85 -13.07 0.21
N ARG A 31 1.97 -13.79 0.29
CA ARG A 31 2.97 -13.65 1.34
C ARG A 31 4.34 -13.47 0.69
N ALA A 32 5.11 -12.53 1.21
CA ALA A 32 6.46 -12.23 0.73
C ALA A 32 7.42 -12.09 1.90
N GLY A 33 8.64 -12.61 1.72
CA GLY A 33 9.73 -12.48 2.68
C GLY A 33 10.92 -11.82 2.02
N TYR A 34 11.42 -10.74 2.60
CA TYR A 34 12.53 -9.95 2.07
C TYR A 34 13.70 -9.99 3.04
N LYS A 35 14.91 -10.24 2.54
CA LYS A 35 16.15 -10.09 3.32
C LYS A 35 16.63 -8.65 3.20
N LEU A 36 16.90 -8.00 4.33
CA LEU A 36 17.48 -6.67 4.38
C LEU A 36 18.99 -6.77 4.61
N VAL A 37 19.74 -5.98 3.86
CA VAL A 37 21.19 -5.80 4.01
C VAL A 37 21.52 -4.32 3.83
N LEU A 38 22.53 -3.84 4.53
CA LEU A 38 23.05 -2.49 4.32
C LEU A 38 23.70 -2.41 2.92
N ASP A 39 23.29 -1.42 2.13
CA ASP A 39 23.92 -1.12 0.85
C ASP A 39 25.27 -0.43 1.10
N ALA A 40 26.35 -1.20 1.00
CA ALA A 40 27.71 -0.72 1.25
C ALA A 40 28.20 0.34 0.24
N THR A 41 27.51 0.51 -0.89
CA THR A 41 27.88 1.53 -1.89
C THR A 41 27.45 2.93 -1.49
N LYS A 42 26.52 3.05 -0.54
CA LYS A 42 26.02 4.33 -0.03
C LYS A 42 26.60 4.57 1.36
N SER A 43 27.27 5.70 1.54
CA SER A 43 27.84 6.05 2.85
C SER A 43 26.72 6.19 3.88
N SER A 44 26.71 5.31 4.86
CA SER A 44 25.91 5.42 6.07
C SER A 44 26.69 6.25 7.09
N ARG A 45 26.12 7.36 7.59
CA ARG A 45 26.78 8.19 8.61
C ARG A 45 26.54 7.70 10.05
N ARG A 46 25.72 6.67 10.24
CA ARG A 46 25.21 6.25 11.57
C ARG A 46 25.30 4.75 11.84
N LEU A 47 25.56 3.93 10.82
CA LEU A 47 25.56 2.48 10.90
C LEU A 47 26.78 1.93 10.19
N ASP A 48 27.55 1.10 10.89
CA ASP A 48 28.64 0.29 10.35
C ASP A 48 28.10 -1.01 9.74
N GLY A 49 26.95 -1.49 10.22
CA GLY A 49 26.28 -2.67 9.69
C GLY A 49 24.77 -2.65 9.90
N ALA A 50 24.04 -3.27 8.98
CA ALA A 50 22.63 -3.56 9.17
C ALA A 50 22.24 -4.85 8.43
N THR A 51 21.49 -5.71 9.11
CA THR A 51 20.85 -6.88 8.52
C THR A 51 19.45 -7.02 9.05
N GLY A 52 18.58 -7.69 8.30
CA GLY A 52 17.21 -7.89 8.75
C GLY A 52 16.35 -8.69 7.80
N ARG A 53 15.05 -8.66 8.09
CA ARG A 53 14.01 -9.31 7.30
C ARG A 53 12.71 -8.52 7.39
N ILE A 54 11.97 -8.47 6.28
CA ILE A 54 10.56 -8.08 6.26
C ILE A 54 9.73 -9.31 5.90
N ASP A 55 8.74 -9.62 6.72
CA ASP A 55 7.67 -10.54 6.42
C ASP A 55 6.40 -9.74 6.11
N TYR A 56 5.83 -9.96 4.94
CA TYR A 56 4.64 -9.27 4.46
C TYR A 56 3.56 -10.29 4.08
N GLU A 57 2.33 -10.02 4.47
CA GLU A 57 1.16 -10.82 4.10
C GLU A 57 -0.02 -9.90 3.77
N MET A 58 -0.60 -10.11 2.60
CA MET A 58 -1.85 -9.50 2.17
C MET A 58 -2.94 -10.57 2.05
N ARG A 59 -4.13 -10.29 2.58
CA ARG A 59 -5.32 -11.13 2.51
C ARG A 59 -6.54 -10.29 2.13
N GLY A 60 -7.62 -10.96 1.73
CA GLY A 60 -8.89 -10.33 1.38
C GLY A 60 -8.96 -9.89 -0.07
N ASP A 61 -9.98 -9.09 -0.40
CA ASP A 61 -10.28 -8.63 -1.75
C ASP A 61 -11.10 -7.33 -1.73
N ALA A 62 -11.55 -6.87 -2.89
CA ALA A 62 -12.31 -5.63 -3.02
C ALA A 62 -13.70 -5.68 -2.35
N CYS A 63 -14.25 -6.86 -2.09
CA CYS A 63 -15.56 -7.04 -1.46
C CYS A 63 -15.44 -7.09 0.06
N GLU A 64 -14.48 -7.86 0.58
CA GLU A 64 -14.27 -8.05 2.02
C GLU A 64 -13.36 -6.97 2.65
N GLY A 65 -12.63 -6.24 1.81
CA GLY A 65 -11.53 -5.38 2.23
C GLY A 65 -10.21 -6.16 2.35
N TYR A 66 -9.12 -5.41 2.50
CA TYR A 66 -7.77 -5.93 2.48
C TYR A 66 -7.16 -5.89 3.88
N THR A 67 -6.65 -7.03 4.34
CA THR A 67 -5.84 -7.11 5.55
C THR A 67 -4.37 -7.20 5.19
N VAL A 68 -3.54 -6.36 5.80
CA VAL A 68 -2.07 -6.43 5.65
C VAL A 68 -1.44 -6.66 7.01
N ASN A 69 -0.62 -7.71 7.10
CA ASN A 69 0.27 -7.96 8.22
C ASN A 69 1.71 -7.74 7.76
N MET A 70 2.47 -6.95 8.49
CA MET A 70 3.89 -6.74 8.21
C MET A 70 4.70 -6.87 9.50
N ARG A 71 5.84 -7.54 9.41
CA ARG A 71 6.84 -7.54 10.49
C ARG A 71 8.22 -7.30 9.90
N GLN A 72 8.91 -6.31 10.43
CA GLN A 72 10.30 -6.03 10.13
C GLN A 72 11.15 -6.30 11.36
N THR A 73 12.16 -7.15 11.21
CA THR A 73 13.18 -7.36 12.25
C THR A 73 14.54 -6.96 11.69
N SER A 74 15.35 -6.26 12.48
CA SER A 74 16.66 -5.80 12.05
C SER A 74 17.65 -5.77 13.20
N THR A 75 18.91 -6.04 12.90
CA THR A 75 20.05 -5.80 13.78
C THR A 75 20.86 -4.66 13.18
N LEU A 76 21.06 -3.63 13.98
CA LEU A 76 21.71 -2.37 13.61
C LEU A 76 23.01 -2.25 14.40
N ASP A 77 24.12 -2.19 13.69
CA ASP A 77 25.45 -2.00 14.26
C ASP A 77 25.93 -0.58 13.95
N THR A 78 26.23 0.18 14.99
CA THR A 78 26.71 1.57 14.90
C THR A 78 28.24 1.66 14.95
N GLY A 79 28.95 0.53 15.10
CA GLY A 79 30.39 0.52 15.38
C GLY A 79 30.74 0.85 16.84
N GLU A 80 29.73 1.25 17.62
CA GLU A 80 29.87 1.67 19.01
C GLU A 80 28.98 0.79 19.89
N GLY A 81 29.58 0.04 20.81
CA GLY A 81 28.85 -0.82 21.74
C GLY A 81 28.28 -2.08 21.08
N ALA A 82 27.22 -2.62 21.67
CA ALA A 82 26.56 -3.82 21.15
C ALA A 82 25.54 -3.45 20.06
N PRO A 83 25.37 -4.28 19.01
CA PRO A 83 24.33 -4.06 18.01
C PRO A 83 22.93 -4.02 18.63
N VAL A 84 22.11 -3.09 18.16
CA VAL A 84 20.73 -2.88 18.61
C VAL A 84 19.78 -3.70 17.77
N ARG A 85 18.81 -4.37 18.40
CA ARG A 85 17.73 -5.08 17.71
C ARG A 85 16.50 -4.21 17.59
N ALA A 86 16.06 -3.97 16.36
CA ALA A 86 14.78 -3.33 16.05
C ALA A 86 13.74 -4.37 15.60
N ASP A 87 12.52 -4.27 16.12
CA ASP A 87 11.37 -5.10 15.73
C ASP A 87 10.14 -4.21 15.57
N MET A 88 9.63 -4.09 14.35
CA MET A 88 8.41 -3.38 14.02
C MET A 88 7.38 -4.38 13.54
N ALA A 89 6.18 -4.35 14.11
CA ALA A 89 5.06 -5.17 13.67
C ALA A 89 3.84 -4.28 13.43
N SER A 90 3.18 -4.46 12.29
CA SER A 90 1.93 -3.79 11.97
C SER A 90 0.87 -4.76 11.45
N THR A 91 -0.37 -4.45 11.78
CA THR A 91 -1.56 -5.06 11.20
C THR A 91 -2.52 -3.95 10.80
N SER A 92 -3.03 -4.03 9.58
CA SER A 92 -4.03 -3.09 9.10
C SER A 92 -5.15 -3.79 8.35
N TRP A 93 -6.31 -3.14 8.32
CA TRP A 93 -7.43 -3.50 7.47
C TRP A 93 -7.93 -2.25 6.74
N GLU A 94 -8.15 -2.36 5.44
CA GLU A 94 -8.69 -1.29 4.60
C GLU A 94 -9.92 -1.78 3.85
N ASP A 95 -10.99 -0.99 3.88
CA ASP A 95 -12.17 -1.23 3.09
C ASP A 95 -11.84 -1.21 1.59
N GLY A 96 -12.47 -2.09 0.79
CA GLY A 96 -12.18 -2.19 -0.65
C GLY A 96 -12.47 -0.92 -1.46
N THR A 97 -13.29 -0.01 -0.93
CA THR A 97 -13.56 1.32 -1.52
C THR A 97 -12.69 2.44 -0.95
N GLY A 98 -11.84 2.15 0.05
CA GLY A 98 -11.04 3.15 0.76
C GLY A 98 -11.84 4.01 1.76
N ALA A 99 -13.04 3.58 2.15
CA ALA A 99 -13.93 4.31 3.07
C ALA A 99 -13.43 4.31 4.53
N SER A 100 -12.76 3.24 4.95
CA SER A 100 -12.26 3.05 6.31
C SER A 100 -10.90 2.34 6.26
N TYR A 101 -9.99 2.77 7.11
CA TYR A 101 -8.67 2.18 7.30
C TYR A 101 -8.39 2.06 8.79
N ARG A 102 -8.12 0.86 9.28
CA ARG A 102 -7.74 0.58 10.67
C ARG A 102 -6.32 0.09 10.67
N PHE A 103 -5.50 0.57 11.57
CA PHE A 103 -4.14 0.11 11.69
C PHE A 103 -3.66 0.10 13.13
N LYS A 104 -2.74 -0.81 13.37
CA LYS A 104 -2.01 -0.92 14.62
C LYS A 104 -0.55 -1.18 14.29
N THR A 105 0.34 -0.44 14.94
CA THR A 105 1.79 -0.57 14.77
C THR A 105 2.46 -0.58 16.13
N ARG A 106 3.45 -1.46 16.29
CA ARG A 106 4.28 -1.54 17.47
C ARG A 106 5.75 -1.60 17.07
N ASP A 107 6.52 -0.68 17.65
CA ASP A 107 7.96 -0.60 17.46
C ASP A 107 8.67 -0.95 18.77
N GLN A 108 9.64 -1.84 18.70
CA GLN A 108 10.50 -2.24 19.81
C GLN A 108 11.97 -2.06 19.46
N LEU A 109 12.76 -1.59 20.44
CA LEU A 109 14.22 -1.60 20.40
C LEU A 109 14.72 -2.41 21.61
N ASP A 110 15.51 -3.45 21.35
CA ASP A 110 16.02 -4.39 22.36
C ASP A 110 14.92 -4.98 23.27
N GLY A 111 13.71 -5.15 22.72
CA GLY A 111 12.54 -5.65 23.43
C GLY A 111 11.73 -4.59 24.16
N ASP A 112 12.26 -3.37 24.33
CA ASP A 112 11.53 -2.26 24.90
C ASP A 112 10.58 -1.66 23.86
N THR A 113 9.30 -1.53 24.19
CA THR A 113 8.34 -0.82 23.34
C THR A 113 8.68 0.67 23.29
N LYS A 114 8.97 1.16 22.08
CA LYS A 114 9.25 2.58 21.81
C LYS A 114 8.05 3.30 21.21
N SER A 115 7.18 2.58 20.52
CA SER A 115 5.91 3.09 19.99
C SER A 115 4.84 1.99 19.98
N ASP A 116 3.59 2.35 20.31
CA ASP A 116 2.41 1.49 20.20
C ASP A 116 1.24 2.39 19.74
N VAL A 117 0.89 2.32 18.46
CA VAL A 117 -0.13 3.15 17.83
C VAL A 117 -1.29 2.27 17.43
N ASP A 118 -2.49 2.76 17.69
CA ASP A 118 -3.75 2.10 17.32
C ASP A 118 -4.74 3.19 16.91
N ALA A 119 -5.14 3.19 15.64
CA ALA A 119 -6.04 4.20 15.13
C ALA A 119 -6.90 3.73 13.95
N GLN A 120 -7.97 4.47 13.72
CA GLN A 120 -8.89 4.28 12.62
C GLN A 120 -9.09 5.59 11.88
N ALA A 121 -8.84 5.56 10.57
CA ALA A 121 -9.18 6.61 9.63
C ALA A 121 -10.50 6.27 8.92
N THR A 122 -11.39 7.25 8.78
CA THR A 122 -12.64 7.14 8.04
C THR A 122 -12.82 8.35 7.13
N ARG A 123 -13.39 8.15 5.94
CA ARG A 123 -13.79 9.25 5.07
C ARG A 123 -14.83 10.12 5.78
N GLY A 124 -14.58 11.42 5.81
CA GLY A 124 -15.51 12.44 6.26
C GLY A 124 -16.09 13.23 5.10
N ASP A 125 -16.82 14.30 5.43
CA ASP A 125 -17.45 15.16 4.43
C ASP A 125 -16.41 15.87 3.56
N ASN A 126 -16.79 16.20 2.32
CA ASN A 126 -15.97 16.98 1.38
C ASN A 126 -14.55 16.41 1.15
N GLY A 127 -14.40 15.08 1.24
CA GLY A 127 -13.14 14.39 1.00
C GLY A 127 -12.14 14.46 2.15
N THR A 128 -12.55 14.92 3.34
CA THR A 128 -11.72 14.87 4.55
C THR A 128 -11.50 13.43 5.02
N VAL A 129 -10.48 13.24 5.85
CA VAL A 129 -10.23 11.99 6.57
C VAL A 129 -10.25 12.30 8.07
N VAL A 130 -11.14 11.65 8.80
CA VAL A 130 -11.20 11.72 10.27
C VAL A 130 -10.42 10.56 10.83
N VAL A 131 -9.37 10.85 11.61
CA VAL A 131 -8.51 9.85 12.26
C VAL A 131 -8.80 9.84 13.76
N LYS A 132 -9.30 8.71 14.26
CA LYS A 132 -9.48 8.44 15.68
C LYS A 132 -8.32 7.59 16.18
N ILE A 133 -7.48 8.18 17.02
CA ILE A 133 -6.32 7.55 17.63
C ILE A 133 -6.74 7.11 19.04
N THR A 134 -6.45 5.85 19.39
CA THR A 134 -6.71 5.29 20.73
C THR A 134 -5.43 5.08 21.53
N LYS A 135 -4.29 4.94 20.85
CA LYS A 135 -2.95 4.85 21.44
C LYS A 135 -1.92 5.69 20.67
N PRO A 136 -0.89 6.24 21.33
CA PRO A 136 -0.61 6.12 22.77
C PRO A 136 -1.57 6.94 23.65
N GLU A 137 -2.14 8.01 23.12
CA GLU A 137 -3.10 8.86 23.79
C GLU A 137 -4.34 9.07 22.91
N PRO A 138 -5.57 8.98 23.47
CA PRO A 138 -6.78 9.18 22.71
C PRO A 138 -6.87 10.60 22.15
N ARG A 139 -6.97 10.72 20.81
CA ARG A 139 -7.23 12.00 20.14
C ARG A 139 -7.92 11.78 18.80
N THR A 140 -8.62 12.80 18.33
CA THR A 140 -9.21 12.81 16.98
C THR A 140 -8.58 13.94 16.18
N VAL A 141 -8.21 13.63 14.93
CA VAL A 141 -7.59 14.59 14.01
C VAL A 141 -8.33 14.55 12.69
N GLU A 142 -8.57 15.72 12.11
CA GLU A 142 -9.13 15.84 10.76
C GLU A 142 -8.02 16.20 9.78
N LEU A 143 -7.83 15.35 8.78
CA LEU A 143 -6.90 15.56 7.69
C LEU A 143 -7.65 16.08 6.47
N LYS A 144 -7.19 17.20 5.92
CA LYS A 144 -7.85 17.89 4.82
C LYS A 144 -7.20 17.58 3.48
N GLY A 145 -8.02 17.52 2.44
CA GLY A 145 -7.59 17.31 1.06
C GLY A 145 -7.78 15.87 0.59
N ARG A 146 -7.47 15.63 -0.69
CA ARG A 146 -7.57 14.32 -1.32
C ARG A 146 -6.43 13.42 -0.85
N ILE A 147 -6.65 12.71 0.24
CA ILE A 147 -5.68 11.80 0.87
C ILE A 147 -6.06 10.37 0.50
N LEU A 148 -5.12 9.55 0.06
CA LEU A 148 -5.31 8.13 -0.21
C LEU A 148 -4.93 7.31 1.02
N MET A 149 -5.66 6.21 1.23
CA MET A 149 -5.25 5.14 2.14
C MET A 149 -4.23 4.21 1.44
N PRO A 150 -3.48 3.36 2.16
CA PRO A 150 -2.36 2.62 1.57
C PRO A 150 -2.74 1.69 0.42
N THR A 151 -3.83 0.94 0.54
CA THR A 151 -4.27 -0.02 -0.48
C THR A 151 -4.87 0.72 -1.67
N GLU A 152 -5.69 1.74 -1.42
CA GLU A 152 -6.16 2.66 -2.46
C GLU A 152 -4.98 3.27 -3.22
N HIS A 153 -3.91 3.67 -2.53
CA HIS A 153 -2.72 4.22 -3.15
C HIS A 153 -2.04 3.21 -4.09
N VAL A 154 -1.86 1.95 -3.68
CA VAL A 154 -1.32 0.89 -4.54
C VAL A 154 -2.18 0.70 -5.79
N VAL A 155 -3.50 0.63 -5.63
CA VAL A 155 -4.43 0.48 -6.77
C VAL A 155 -4.32 1.65 -7.74
N ARG A 156 -4.17 2.88 -7.24
CA ARG A 156 -4.01 4.08 -8.08
C ARG A 156 -2.68 4.09 -8.83
N VAL A 157 -1.59 3.68 -8.19
CA VAL A 157 -0.27 3.54 -8.84
C VAL A 157 -0.33 2.51 -9.96
N LEU A 158 -0.94 1.35 -9.71
CA LEU A 158 -1.12 0.31 -10.73
C LEU A 158 -1.98 0.80 -11.90
N ALA A 159 -3.08 1.50 -11.62
CA ALA A 159 -3.94 2.07 -12.66
C ALA A 159 -3.20 3.13 -13.51
N ALA A 160 -2.41 4.02 -12.89
CA ALA A 160 -1.60 5.01 -13.59
C ALA A 160 -0.54 4.33 -14.47
N ALA A 161 0.14 3.30 -13.95
CA ALA A 161 1.11 2.53 -14.72
C ALA A 161 0.47 1.81 -15.92
N ALA A 162 -0.70 1.19 -15.72
CA ALA A 162 -1.47 0.56 -16.80
C ALA A 162 -1.93 1.56 -17.88
N ALA A 163 -2.17 2.82 -17.49
CA ALA A 163 -2.48 3.92 -18.41
C ALA A 163 -1.23 4.48 -19.11
N GLY A 164 -0.02 4.00 -18.79
CA GLY A 164 1.24 4.47 -19.35
C GLY A 164 1.75 5.78 -18.73
N GLU A 165 1.20 6.20 -17.60
CA GLU A 165 1.69 7.36 -16.86
C GLU A 165 3.02 7.04 -16.18
N SER A 166 4.01 7.93 -16.33
CA SER A 166 5.33 7.76 -15.73
C SER A 166 5.49 8.47 -14.38
N LEU A 167 4.52 9.31 -14.01
CA LEU A 167 4.51 10.08 -12.77
C LEU A 167 3.10 10.14 -12.22
N PHE A 168 2.94 9.80 -10.96
CA PHE A 168 1.71 9.92 -10.21
C PHE A 168 2.03 10.53 -8.85
N GLU A 169 1.38 11.63 -8.51
CA GLU A 169 1.57 12.32 -7.23
C GLU A 169 0.31 12.18 -6.36
N ALA A 170 0.50 11.85 -5.09
CA ALA A 170 -0.58 11.70 -4.14
C ALA A 170 -0.24 12.17 -2.73
N LYS A 171 -1.28 12.51 -1.97
CA LYS A 171 -1.18 12.61 -0.52
C LYS A 171 -1.59 11.27 0.07
N VAL A 172 -0.76 10.68 0.92
CA VAL A 172 -1.00 9.35 1.48
C VAL A 172 -0.99 9.40 3.00
N TYR A 173 -1.99 8.78 3.60
CA TYR A 173 -2.04 8.51 5.03
C TYR A 173 -1.83 7.00 5.24
N ASP A 174 -0.72 6.63 5.88
CA ASP A 174 -0.33 5.22 6.08
C ASP A 174 -0.42 4.75 7.53
N GLY A 175 -0.70 5.66 8.46
CA GLY A 175 -0.72 5.37 9.89
C GLY A 175 0.68 5.21 10.52
N SER A 176 1.75 5.59 9.82
CA SER A 176 3.10 5.57 10.40
C SER A 176 3.31 6.69 11.43
N THR A 177 4.42 6.61 12.19
CA THR A 177 4.82 7.58 13.22
C THR A 177 3.79 7.75 14.34
N ASP A 178 3.19 8.92 14.51
CA ASP A 178 2.26 9.25 15.60
C ASP A 178 0.78 9.17 15.19
N GLY A 179 0.52 8.58 14.02
CA GLY A 179 -0.81 8.41 13.44
C GLY A 179 -1.43 9.70 12.89
N THR A 180 -0.67 10.78 12.68
CA THR A 180 -1.24 12.04 12.12
C THR A 180 -0.60 12.51 10.83
N LYS A 181 0.51 11.89 10.46
CA LYS A 181 1.32 12.35 9.34
C LYS A 181 0.69 11.96 8.00
N VAL A 182 0.66 12.92 7.09
CA VAL A 182 0.34 12.73 5.67
C VAL A 182 1.62 12.95 4.87
N TYR A 183 1.91 12.04 3.97
CA TYR A 183 3.07 12.11 3.08
C TYR A 183 2.65 12.62 1.71
N ASN A 184 3.49 13.44 1.09
CA ASN A 184 3.38 13.71 -0.35
C ASN A 184 4.32 12.70 -1.03
N THR A 185 3.77 11.88 -1.91
CA THR A 185 4.45 10.79 -2.61
C THR A 185 4.37 11.01 -4.11
#